data_AF-A0A925XCY9-F1
#
_entry.id   AF-A0A925XCY9-F1
#
_cell.length_a   1.000
_cell.length_b   1.000
_cell.length_c   1.000
_cell.angle_alpha   90.00
_cell.angle_beta   90.00
_cell.angle_gamma   90.00
#
_symmetry.space_group_name_H-M   'P 1'
#
loop_
_entity.id
_entity.type
_entity.pdbx_description
1 polymer ?
#
loop_
_entity_poly.entity_id
_entity_poly.type
_entity_poly.pdbx_seq_one_letter_code
_entity_poly.pdbx_strand_id
1 'polypeptide(L)'
;DDIYTVNELHTPSGRPVEITLRTDDVQHAFFVPELRIKQDAVASLKIPVWFDALENREYEMLCAELCGWGHYKMKAKLVAQPDEEFDAWKERVSAEQFDDGFRKPAEEK
;
A
#
# COMPACT_ATOMS: atom_id res chain seq x y z
N ASP A 1 -1.31 0.58 -15.63
CA ASP A 1 -2.41 1.29 -14.98
C ASP A 1 -2.10 1.47 -13.51
N ASP A 2 -2.48 2.62 -12.95
CA ASP A 2 -2.22 2.99 -11.57
C ASP A 2 -3.33 2.44 -10.68
N ILE A 3 -2.97 1.63 -9.68
CA ILE A 3 -3.91 1.10 -8.67
C ILE A 3 -3.85 2.00 -7.44
N TYR A 4 -5.01 2.35 -6.89
CA TYR A 4 -5.11 3.10 -5.64
C TYR A 4 -5.65 2.23 -4.51
N THR A 5 -5.02 2.28 -3.34
CA THR A 5 -5.47 1.57 -2.13
C THR A 5 -5.51 2.51 -0.93
N VAL A 6 -6.32 2.14 0.06
CA VAL A 6 -6.44 2.89 1.33
C VAL A 6 -6.20 1.93 2.47
N ASN A 7 -5.31 2.31 3.39
CA ASN A 7 -4.94 1.52 4.59
C ASN A 7 -4.35 0.13 4.31
N GLU A 8 -4.02 -0.18 3.05
CA GLU A 8 -3.43 -1.46 2.64
C GLU A 8 -2.32 -1.21 1.62
N LEU A 9 -1.17 -1.86 1.85
CA LEU A 9 -0.03 -1.89 0.93
C LEU A 9 0.31 -3.35 0.66
N HIS A 10 0.04 -3.81 -0.57
CA HIS A 10 0.41 -5.16 -0.98
C HIS A 10 1.77 -5.15 -1.65
N THR A 11 2.58 -6.17 -1.35
CA THR A 11 3.92 -6.34 -1.93
C THR A 11 4.22 -7.81 -2.21
N PRO A 12 5.05 -8.14 -3.22
CA PRO A 12 5.61 -9.48 -3.34
C PRO A 12 6.51 -9.78 -2.13
N SER A 13 6.42 -10.99 -1.61
CA SER A 13 7.31 -11.48 -0.56
C SER A 13 8.65 -11.92 -1.14
N GLY A 14 9.71 -11.91 -0.31
CA GLY A 14 11.03 -12.41 -0.68
C GLY A 14 11.77 -11.59 -1.74
N ARG A 15 11.28 -10.38 -2.07
CA ARG A 15 11.90 -9.46 -3.03
C ARG A 15 12.12 -8.08 -2.41
N PRO A 16 13.19 -7.37 -2.81
CA PRO A 16 13.34 -5.97 -2.45
C PRO A 16 12.27 -5.09 -3.07
N VAL A 17 11.64 -4.29 -2.21
CA VAL A 17 10.60 -3.33 -2.57
C VAL A 17 11.09 -1.92 -2.24
N GLU A 18 10.95 -1.03 -3.21
CA GLU A 18 11.12 0.40 -3.02
C GLU A 18 9.75 1.09 -3.08
N ILE A 19 9.43 1.88 -2.06
CA ILE A 19 8.29 2.79 -2.07
C ILE A 19 8.78 4.24 -2.03
N THR A 20 8.05 5.13 -2.69
CA THR A 20 8.26 6.59 -2.55
C THR A 20 7.26 7.14 -1.55
N LEU A 21 7.74 7.49 -0.35
CA LEU A 21 6.93 8.05 0.72
C LEU A 21 6.76 9.56 0.56
N ARG A 22 5.52 10.04 0.74
CA ARG A 22 5.14 11.46 0.72
C ARG A 22 3.99 11.70 1.69
N THR A 23 3.90 12.91 2.22
CA THR A 23 2.73 13.42 2.94
C THR A 23 2.20 14.69 2.27
N ASP A 24 0.89 14.92 2.38
CA ASP A 24 0.18 16.08 1.82
C ASP A 24 -0.18 17.15 2.87
N ASP A 25 -0.26 16.78 4.15
CA ASP A 25 -0.74 17.66 5.22
C ASP A 25 0.34 18.01 6.24
N VAL A 26 0.64 17.10 7.16
CA VAL A 26 1.58 17.27 8.27
C VAL A 26 2.62 16.14 8.26
N GLN A 27 3.57 16.20 9.18
CA GLN A 27 4.54 15.13 9.33
C GLN A 27 3.86 13.86 9.86
N HIS A 28 4.16 12.73 9.21
CA HIS A 28 3.79 11.39 9.67
C HIS A 28 5.05 10.53 9.71
N ALA A 29 4.92 9.26 10.11
CA ALA A 29 5.99 8.29 9.94
C ALA A 29 5.45 6.94 9.51
N PHE A 30 5.94 6.44 8.38
CA PHE A 30 5.74 5.07 7.95
C PHE A 30 6.52 4.15 8.88
N PHE A 31 5.81 3.31 9.63
CA PHE A 31 6.44 2.40 10.59
C PHE A 31 5.85 1.00 10.48
N VAL A 32 6.72 0.01 10.27
CA VAL A 32 6.39 -1.42 10.30
C VAL A 32 7.31 -2.07 11.35
N PRO A 33 6.84 -2.27 12.59
CA PRO A 33 7.70 -2.69 13.72
C PRO A 33 8.42 -4.01 13.47
N GLU A 34 7.72 -5.00 12.93
CA GLU A 34 8.23 -6.36 12.68
C GLU A 34 9.34 -6.39 11.64
N LEU A 35 9.29 -5.48 10.67
CA LEU A 35 10.33 -5.30 9.66
C LEU A 35 11.43 -4.31 10.10
N ARG A 36 11.25 -3.66 11.26
CA ARG A 36 12.17 -2.63 11.80
C ARG A 36 12.41 -1.45 10.87
N ILE A 37 11.39 -1.09 10.08
CA ILE A 37 11.45 0.05 9.17
C ILE A 37 10.67 1.19 9.80
N LYS A 38 11.33 2.33 9.99
CA LYS A 38 10.69 3.61 10.33
C LYS A 38 11.25 4.68 9.41
N GLN A 39 10.38 5.38 8.70
CA GLN A 39 10.76 6.56 7.92
C GLN A 39 9.71 7.66 8.10
N ASP A 40 10.16 8.85 8.48
CA ASP A 40 9.29 10.02 8.59
C ASP A 40 8.91 10.52 7.20
N ALA A 41 7.61 10.75 6.99
CA ALA A 41 7.06 11.42 5.82
C ALA A 41 7.02 12.92 6.11
N VAL A 42 7.89 13.68 5.45
CA VAL A 42 8.03 15.13 5.65
C VAL A 42 7.36 15.88 4.50
N ALA A 43 6.60 16.92 4.82
CA ALA A 43 5.92 17.74 3.82
C ALA A 43 6.92 18.27 2.78
N SER A 44 6.50 18.25 1.51
CA SER A 44 7.30 18.64 0.33
C SER A 44 8.47 17.72 -0.05
N LEU A 45 8.75 16.65 0.70
CA LEU A 45 9.77 15.66 0.34
C LEU A 45 9.14 14.42 -0.30
N LYS A 46 9.88 13.82 -1.23
CA LYS A 46 9.66 12.45 -1.72
C LYS A 46 10.82 11.61 -1.26
N ILE A 47 10.56 10.66 -0.37
CA ILE A 47 11.62 9.91 0.32
C ILE A 47 11.51 8.44 -0.10
N PRO A 48 12.55 7.85 -0.73
CA PRO A 48 12.54 6.43 -1.03
C PRO A 48 12.70 5.61 0.26
N VAL A 49 11.94 4.53 0.39
CA VAL A 49 12.05 3.56 1.49
C VAL A 49 12.20 2.19 0.89
N TRP A 50 13.27 1.50 1.29
CA TRP A 50 13.63 0.18 0.80
C TRP A 50 13.39 -0.84 1.90
N PHE A 51 12.76 -1.96 1.55
CA PHE A 51 12.57 -3.06 2.48
C PHE A 51 12.37 -4.41 1.80
N ASP A 52 12.61 -5.46 2.59
CA ASP A 52 12.41 -6.85 2.21
C ASP A 52 11.41 -7.50 3.20
N ALA A 53 10.25 -7.92 2.71
CA ALA A 53 9.29 -8.70 3.50
C ALA A 53 9.44 -10.19 3.16
N LEU A 54 10.20 -10.92 3.98
CA LEU A 54 10.60 -12.30 3.66
C LEU A 54 9.49 -13.35 3.87
N GLU A 55 8.52 -13.07 4.74
CA GLU A 55 7.46 -14.01 5.09
C GLU A 55 6.14 -13.65 4.40
N ASN A 56 5.39 -14.67 3.96
CA ASN A 56 4.06 -14.50 3.37
C ASN A 56 3.03 -14.25 4.48
N ARG A 57 2.82 -12.98 4.85
CA ARG A 57 1.91 -12.60 5.93
C ARG A 57 1.52 -11.13 5.89
N GLU A 58 0.56 -10.80 6.74
CA GLU A 58 0.24 -9.41 7.08
C GLU A 58 1.17 -8.90 8.19
N TYR A 59 1.58 -7.65 8.04
CA TYR A 59 2.32 -6.85 9.02
C TYR A 59 1.50 -5.62 9.44
N GLU A 60 1.58 -5.24 10.71
CA GLU A 60 0.96 -4.00 11.17
C GLU A 60 1.78 -2.79 10.70
N MET A 61 1.11 -1.85 10.02
CA MET A 61 1.69 -0.57 9.63
C MET A 61 1.04 0.53 10.46
N LEU A 62 1.88 1.41 11.02
CA LEU A 62 1.47 2.41 11.99
C LEU A 62 2.02 3.79 11.60
N CYS A 63 1.30 4.84 11.98
CA CYS A 63 1.90 6.17 12.08
C CYS A 63 2.70 6.27 13.38
N ALA A 64 4.00 6.56 13.28
CA ALA A 64 4.90 6.67 14.44
C ALA A 64 5.37 8.11 14.73
N GLU A 65 4.66 9.12 14.22
CA GLU A 65 4.90 10.54 14.48
C GLU A 65 3.58 11.22 14.83
N LEU A 66 3.54 12.08 15.85
CA LEU A 66 2.28 12.65 16.34
C LEU A 66 1.68 13.60 15.29
N CYS A 67 0.71 13.11 14.53
CA CYS A 67 0.13 13.81 13.38
C CYS A 67 -1.24 14.44 13.65
N GLY A 68 -1.62 14.61 14.93
CA GLY A 68 -2.85 15.27 15.34
C GLY A 68 -3.89 14.33 15.99
N TRP A 69 -5.16 14.76 16.00
CA TRP A 69 -6.21 14.10 16.81
C TRP A 69 -6.48 12.65 16.39
N GLY A 70 -6.39 12.36 15.09
CA GLY A 70 -6.61 11.02 14.53
C GLY A 70 -5.42 10.06 14.67
N HIS A 71 -4.29 10.51 15.24
CA HIS A 71 -3.01 9.78 15.19
C HIS A 71 -3.11 8.32 15.66
N TYR A 72 -3.77 8.07 16.79
CA TYR A 72 -3.92 6.70 17.35
C TYR A 72 -4.73 5.74 16.47
N LYS A 73 -5.53 6.25 15.54
CA LYS A 73 -6.33 5.46 14.58
C LYS A 73 -5.60 5.24 13.26
N MET A 74 -4.50 5.93 13.02
CA MET A 74 -3.79 5.90 11.75
C MET A 74 -2.96 4.63 11.64
N LYS A 75 -3.67 3.55 11.30
CA LYS A 75 -3.16 2.20 11.12
C LYS A 75 -3.49 1.71 9.73
N ALA A 76 -2.59 0.91 9.18
CA ALA A 76 -2.71 0.26 7.89
C ALA A 76 -2.14 -1.16 8.00
N LYS A 77 -2.26 -1.92 6.92
CA LYS A 77 -1.66 -3.25 6.78
C LYS A 77 -0.67 -3.25 5.64
N LEU A 78 0.45 -3.92 5.85
CA LEU A 78 1.33 -4.33 4.77
C LEU A 78 1.11 -5.82 4.53
N VAL A 79 0.67 -6.20 3.34
CA VAL A 79 0.38 -7.59 2.97
C VAL A 79 1.49 -8.08 2.05
N ALA A 80 2.38 -8.92 2.58
CA ALA A 80 3.40 -9.58 1.77
C ALA A 80 2.89 -10.96 1.33
N GLN A 81 2.85 -11.19 0.03
CA GLN A 81 2.27 -12.39 -0.56
C GLN A 81 3.14 -12.92 -1.71
N PRO A 82 3.01 -14.21 -2.08
CA PRO A 82 3.68 -14.77 -3.26
C PRO A 82 3.38 -13.97 -4.53
N ASP A 83 4.27 -14.04 -5.51
CA ASP A 83 4.15 -13.29 -6.77
C ASP A 83 2.85 -13.59 -7.51
N GLU A 84 2.44 -14.86 -7.55
CA GLU A 84 1.20 -15.27 -8.22
C GLU A 84 -0.02 -14.65 -7.56
N GLU A 85 -0.05 -14.60 -6.22
CA GLU A 85 -1.13 -13.98 -5.47
C GLU A 85 -1.12 -12.45 -5.61
N PHE A 86 0.06 -11.83 -5.67
CA PHE A 86 0.22 -10.40 -5.91
C PHE A 86 -0.27 -9.99 -7.30
N ASP A 87 0.07 -10.76 -8.33
CA ASP A 87 -0.39 -10.54 -9.69
C ASP A 87 -1.91 -10.71 -9.79
N ALA A 88 -2.46 -11.79 -9.22
CA ALA A 88 -3.90 -12.01 -9.19
C ALA A 88 -4.65 -10.90 -8.43
N TRP A 89 -4.08 -10.40 -7.32
CA TRP A 89 -4.63 -9.28 -6.58
C TRP A 89 -4.63 -7.99 -7.42
N LYS A 90 -3.51 -7.67 -8.08
CA LYS A 90 -3.41 -6.49 -8.96
C LYS A 90 -4.43 -6.53 -10.09
N GLU A 91 -4.55 -7.67 -10.78
CA GLU A 91 -5.50 -7.83 -11.88
C GLU A 91 -6.94 -7.63 -11.43
N ARG A 92 -7.31 -8.25 -10.31
CA ARG A 92 -8.66 -8.12 -9.73
C ARG A 92 -8.97 -6.68 -9.34
N VAL A 93 -8.10 -6.01 -8.59
CA VAL A 93 -8.33 -4.63 -8.13
C VAL A 93 -8.35 -3.67 -9.31
N SER A 94 -7.47 -3.86 -10.30
CA SER A 94 -7.49 -3.08 -11.53
C SER A 94 -8.84 -3.22 -12.26
N ALA A 95 -9.30 -4.45 -12.49
CA ALA A 95 -10.58 -4.70 -13.14
C ALA A 95 -11.78 -4.07 -12.39
N GLU A 96 -11.78 -4.15 -11.05
CA GLU A 96 -12.80 -3.53 -10.20
C GLU A 96 -12.77 -1.99 -10.28
N GLN A 97 -11.58 -1.38 -10.31
CA GLN A 97 -11.42 0.08 -10.33
C GLN A 97 -11.71 0.72 -11.69
N PHE A 98 -11.48 -0.01 -12.77
CA PHE A 98 -11.73 0.45 -14.13
C PHE A 98 -13.07 -0.02 -14.72
N ASP A 99 -13.91 -0.72 -13.94
CA ASP A 99 -15.28 -1.05 -14.32
C ASP A 99 -16.14 0.22 -14.33
N ASP A 100 -16.49 0.70 -15.52
CA ASP A 100 -17.40 1.83 -15.72
C ASP A 100 -18.89 1.41 -15.58
N GLY A 101 -19.15 0.13 -15.33
CA GLY A 101 -20.48 -0.46 -15.24
C GLY A 101 -21.21 -0.55 -16.58
N PHE A 102 -20.57 -0.16 -17.69
CA PHE A 102 -21.16 -0.20 -19.01
C PHE A 102 -20.99 -1.60 -19.61
N ARG A 103 -22.07 -2.38 -19.57
CA ARG A 103 -22.16 -3.62 -20.34
C ARG A 103 -22.64 -3.28 -21.74
N LYS A 104 -21.81 -3.55 -22.76
CA LYS A 104 -22.27 -3.52 -24.15
C LYS A 104 -23.53 -4.39 -24.26
N PRO A 105 -24.60 -3.93 -24.94
CA PRO A 105 -25.73 -4.79 -25.25
C PRO A 105 -25.17 -6.07 -25.86
N ALA A 106 -25.62 -7.23 -25.38
CA ALA A 106 -25.26 -8.50 -25.99
C ALA A 106 -25.55 -8.36 -27.49
N GLU A 107 -24.54 -8.60 -28.34
CA GLU A 107 -24.76 -8.66 -29.78
C GLU A 107 -25.84 -9.72 -30.02
N GLU A 108 -27.08 -9.27 -30.22
CA GLU A 108 -28.20 -10.11 -30.62
C GLU A 108 -27.79 -10.77 -31.93
N LYS A 109 -27.60 -12.09 -31.88
CA LYS A 109 -27.48 -12.94 -33.07
C LYS A 109 -28.81 -13.05 -33.78
#